data_AF-A0A7S2BUV0-F1
#
_entry.id   AF-A0A7S2BUV0-F1
#
_cell.length_a   1.000
_cell.length_b   1.000
_cell.length_c   1.000
_cell.angle_alpha   90.00
_cell.angle_beta   90.00
_cell.angle_gamma   90.00
#
_symmetry.space_group_name_H-M   'P 1'
#
loop_
_entity.id
_entity.type
_entity.pdbx_description
1 polymer ?
#
loop_
_entity_poly.entity_id
_entity_poly.type
_entity_poly.pdbx_seq_one_letter_code
_entity_poly.pdbx_strand_id
1 'polypeptide(L)'
;SYEMNLCQALVGGFPPLIFVELIAFDVVENAYHLWSMAQQRRREGDSDESRARQQYIVAMLILREFIQVTVPIQFALEYFLICEWRPALNESSCAASAEESRRALLPLFADIVVELLICWVTCMLLHRGGFAPIAALRGLVATQLPHFMSMSLCAHAYFLAMMHSHAGMDMSFR
;
A
#
# COMPACT_ATOMS: atom_id res chain seq x y z
N SER A 1 5.55 -8.41 -10.47
CA SER A 1 6.95 -8.02 -10.24
C SER A 1 7.16 -7.14 -8.99
N TYR A 2 6.17 -6.35 -8.53
CA TYR A 2 6.25 -5.61 -7.26
C TYR A 2 6.17 -6.52 -6.02
N GLU A 3 5.24 -7.48 -6.02
CA GLU A 3 5.01 -8.40 -4.90
C GLU A 3 6.16 -9.41 -4.68
N MET A 4 6.92 -9.72 -5.73
CA MET A 4 8.10 -10.58 -5.66
C MET A 4 9.30 -9.88 -5.00
N ASN A 5 9.43 -8.56 -5.19
CA ASN A 5 10.41 -7.73 -4.48
C ASN A 5 10.03 -7.54 -3.01
N LEU A 6 8.74 -7.42 -2.69
CA LEU A 6 8.26 -7.35 -1.30
C LEU A 6 8.54 -8.66 -0.55
N CYS A 7 8.32 -9.79 -1.21
CA CYS A 7 8.60 -11.14 -0.71
C CYS A 7 10.10 -11.36 -0.48
N GLN A 8 10.95 -10.88 -1.40
CA GLN A 8 12.41 -10.94 -1.26
C GLN A 8 12.94 -9.96 -0.19
N ALA A 9 12.28 -8.82 0.02
CA ALA A 9 12.66 -7.84 1.02
C ALA A 9 12.21 -8.20 2.45
N LEU A 10 11.11 -8.96 2.60
CA LEU A 10 10.68 -9.55 3.87
C LEU A 10 11.59 -10.70 4.34
N VAL A 11 12.23 -11.43 3.41
CA VAL A 11 13.12 -12.56 3.74
C VAL A 11 14.61 -12.18 3.71
N GLY A 12 15.01 -11.17 2.94
CA GLY A 12 16.43 -10.84 2.68
C GLY A 12 16.98 -9.60 3.41
N GLY A 13 16.16 -8.89 4.18
CA GLY A 13 16.52 -7.60 4.76
C GLY A 13 16.27 -6.47 3.77
N PHE A 14 15.26 -5.65 4.04
CA PHE A 14 14.84 -4.52 3.22
C PHE A 14 16.02 -3.55 2.99
N PRO A 15 16.60 -3.43 1.77
CA PRO A 15 17.65 -2.46 1.55
C PRO A 15 17.01 -1.06 1.62
N PRO A 16 17.50 -0.15 2.48
CA PRO A 16 16.87 1.15 2.72
C PRO A 16 16.78 2.02 1.46
N LEU A 17 17.57 1.71 0.43
CA LEU A 17 17.52 2.35 -0.88
C LEU A 17 16.16 2.15 -1.58
N ILE A 18 15.60 0.93 -1.58
CA ILE A 18 14.32 0.64 -2.23
C ILE A 18 13.19 1.38 -1.52
N PHE A 19 13.24 1.42 -0.19
CA PHE A 19 12.28 2.16 0.61
C PHE A 19 12.29 3.67 0.28
N VAL A 20 13.48 4.27 0.21
CA VAL A 20 13.62 5.69 -0.16
C VAL A 20 13.16 5.94 -1.60
N GLU A 21 13.44 5.01 -2.51
CA GLU A 21 13.01 5.09 -3.90
C GLU A 21 11.48 5.08 -4.03
N LEU A 22 10.79 4.17 -3.31
CA LEU A 22 9.33 4.09 -3.31
C LEU A 22 8.69 5.39 -2.79
N ILE A 23 9.17 5.89 -1.65
CA ILE A 23 8.70 7.17 -1.08
C ILE A 23 8.95 8.32 -2.07
N ALA A 24 10.12 8.35 -2.72
CA ALA A 24 10.44 9.40 -3.66
C ALA A 24 9.50 9.39 -4.87
N PHE A 25 9.18 8.20 -5.41
CA PHE A 25 8.21 8.06 -6.49
C PHE A 25 6.81 8.55 -6.07
N ASP A 26 6.35 8.17 -4.88
CA ASP A 26 5.04 8.59 -4.38
C ASP A 26 4.95 10.10 -4.20
N VAL A 27 5.97 10.71 -3.59
CA VAL A 27 6.04 12.17 -3.42
C VAL A 27 6.05 12.89 -4.77
N VAL A 28 6.85 12.42 -5.73
CA VAL A 28 6.97 13.05 -7.05
C VAL A 28 5.66 12.94 -7.83
N GLU A 29 5.02 11.78 -7.82
CA GLU A 29 3.78 11.56 -8.56
C GLU A 29 2.61 12.33 -7.94
N ASN A 30 2.51 12.36 -6.61
CA ASN A 30 1.54 13.21 -5.91
C ASN A 30 1.75 14.70 -6.22
N ALA A 31 3.01 15.15 -6.22
CA ALA A 31 3.35 16.52 -6.61
C ALA A 31 2.97 16.80 -8.08
N TYR A 32 3.22 15.85 -8.98
CA TYR A 32 2.87 15.98 -10.39
C TYR A 32 1.36 16.11 -10.60
N HIS A 33 0.54 15.29 -9.95
CA HIS A 33 -0.92 15.38 -10.06
C HIS A 33 -1.46 16.68 -9.48
N LEU A 34 -0.96 17.12 -8.32
CA LEU A 34 -1.32 18.40 -7.72
C LEU A 34 -0.94 19.57 -8.63
N TRP A 35 0.26 19.53 -9.22
CA TRP A 35 0.73 20.54 -10.16
C TRP A 35 -0.09 20.55 -11.45
N SER A 36 -0.38 19.39 -12.03
CA SER A 36 -1.24 19.23 -13.21
C SER A 36 -2.63 19.84 -12.97
N MET A 37 -3.23 19.56 -11.81
CA MET A 37 -4.52 20.16 -11.43
C MET A 37 -4.43 21.69 -11.28
N ALA A 38 -3.39 22.19 -10.62
CA ALA A 38 -3.17 23.63 -10.46
C ALA A 38 -2.97 24.33 -11.81
N GLN A 39 -2.29 23.68 -12.76
CA GLN A 39 -2.07 24.20 -14.11
C GLN A 39 -3.35 24.17 -14.95
N GLN A 40 -4.14 23.09 -14.88
CA GLN A 40 -5.44 23.00 -15.57
C GLN A 40 -6.40 24.09 -15.10
N ARG A 41 -6.48 24.31 -13.78
CA ARG A 41 -7.31 25.38 -13.20
C ARG A 41 -6.92 26.78 -13.71
N ARG A 42 -5.65 27.00 -14.03
CA ARG A 42 -5.16 28.26 -14.61
C ARG A 42 -5.45 28.41 -16.10
N ARG A 43 -5.53 27.30 -16.85
CA ARG A 43 -5.63 27.31 -18.32
C ARG A 43 -7.06 27.26 -18.84
N GLU A 44 -7.93 26.45 -18.24
CA GLU A 44 -9.20 26.06 -18.87
C GLU A 44 -10.42 26.86 -18.38
N GLY A 45 -10.29 27.73 -17.37
CA GLY A 45 -11.44 28.40 -16.76
C GLY A 45 -12.43 27.41 -16.13
N ASP A 46 -13.50 27.90 -15.51
CA ASP A 46 -14.49 27.07 -14.78
C ASP A 46 -15.48 26.39 -15.75
N SER A 47 -14.99 25.54 -16.66
CA SER A 47 -15.85 24.72 -17.53
C SER A 47 -16.28 23.43 -16.82
N ASP A 48 -17.49 22.94 -17.10
CA ASP A 48 -18.00 21.69 -16.48
C ASP A 48 -17.12 20.47 -16.79
N GLU A 49 -16.53 20.42 -17.99
CA GLU A 49 -15.61 19.35 -18.39
C GLU A 49 -14.31 19.38 -17.56
N SER A 50 -13.76 20.58 -17.30
CA SER A 50 -12.58 20.73 -16.45
C SER A 50 -12.85 20.29 -15.00
N ARG A 51 -14.05 20.55 -14.47
CA ARG A 51 -14.47 20.12 -13.13
C ARG A 51 -14.58 18.60 -13.02
N ALA A 52 -15.20 17.95 -14.00
CA ALA A 52 -15.32 16.49 -14.03
C ALA A 52 -13.94 15.83 -14.09
N ARG A 53 -13.02 16.38 -14.89
CA ARG A 53 -11.65 15.87 -15.01
C ARG A 53 -10.84 16.05 -13.72
N GLN A 54 -10.99 17.19 -13.05
CA GLN A 54 -10.38 17.43 -11.74
C GLN A 54 -10.91 16.44 -10.69
N GLN A 55 -12.22 16.22 -10.64
CA GLN A 55 -12.82 15.24 -9.73
C GLN A 55 -12.28 13.83 -9.97
N TYR A 56 -12.07 13.44 -11.23
CA TYR A 56 -11.46 12.15 -11.57
C TYR A 56 -10.02 12.04 -11.06
N ILE A 57 -9.19 13.07 -11.26
CA ILE A 57 -7.80 13.08 -10.75
C ILE A 57 -7.78 12.99 -9.23
N VAL A 58 -8.64 13.75 -8.55
CA VAL A 58 -8.78 13.72 -7.09
C VAL A 58 -9.20 12.34 -6.61
N ALA A 59 -10.18 11.71 -7.26
CA ALA A 59 -10.62 10.36 -6.92
C ALA A 59 -9.52 9.31 -7.11
N MET A 60 -8.75 9.40 -8.20
CA MET A 60 -7.61 8.52 -8.47
C MET A 60 -6.51 8.67 -7.42
N LEU A 61 -6.15 9.91 -7.05
CA LEU A 61 -5.18 10.18 -5.99
C LEU A 61 -5.62 9.56 -4.66
N ILE A 62 -6.86 9.83 -4.25
CA ILE A 62 -7.39 9.32 -2.98
C ILE A 62 -7.48 7.78 -2.97
N LEU A 63 -7.87 7.18 -4.10
CA LEU A 63 -7.91 5.73 -4.24
C LEU A 63 -6.51 5.13 -4.09
N ARG A 64 -5.50 5.73 -4.72
CA ARG A 64 -4.11 5.26 -4.63
C ARG A 64 -3.60 5.33 -3.19
N GLU A 65 -3.72 6.49 -2.55
CA GLU A 65 -3.30 6.72 -1.16
C GLU A 65 -3.98 5.73 -0.21
N PHE A 66 -5.27 5.45 -0.44
CA PHE A 66 -6.00 4.44 0.31
C PHE A 66 -5.42 3.03 0.12
N ILE A 67 -5.08 2.65 -1.12
CA ILE A 67 -4.49 1.33 -1.41
C ILE A 67 -3.10 1.21 -0.78
N GLN A 68 -2.27 2.24 -0.90
CA GLN A 68 -0.92 2.28 -0.33
C GLN A 68 -0.92 2.13 1.19
N VAL A 69 -1.90 2.68 1.89
CA VAL A 69 -2.07 2.46 3.34
C VAL A 69 -2.65 1.06 3.63
N THR A 70 -3.62 0.61 2.85
CA THR A 70 -4.36 -0.62 3.16
C THR A 70 -3.53 -1.88 2.94
N VAL A 71 -2.70 -1.93 1.89
CA VAL A 71 -1.92 -3.13 1.54
C VAL A 71 -0.92 -3.52 2.64
N PRO A 72 -0.04 -2.63 3.15
CA PRO A 72 0.88 -2.94 4.25
C PRO A 72 0.14 -3.36 5.53
N ILE A 73 -1.02 -2.77 5.82
CA ILE A 73 -1.86 -3.16 6.96
C ILE A 73 -2.40 -4.58 6.80
N GLN A 74 -2.87 -4.94 5.60
CA GLN A 74 -3.33 -6.30 5.29
C GLN A 74 -2.19 -7.31 5.50
N PHE A 75 -1.00 -7.03 4.95
CA PHE A 75 0.17 -7.87 5.17
C PHE A 75 0.58 -7.96 6.65
N ALA A 76 0.52 -6.87 7.41
CA ALA A 76 0.84 -6.87 8.84
C ALA A 76 -0.13 -7.74 9.63
N LEU A 77 -1.42 -7.64 9.30
CA LEU A 77 -2.48 -8.45 9.92
C LEU A 77 -2.31 -9.93 9.59
N GLU A 78 -2.03 -10.27 8.33
CA GLU A 78 -1.79 -11.65 7.92
C GLU A 78 -0.56 -12.25 8.60
N TYR A 79 0.54 -11.50 8.63
CA TYR A 79 1.75 -11.92 9.34
C TYR A 79 1.46 -12.17 10.82
N PHE A 80 0.70 -11.28 11.46
CA PHE A 80 0.29 -11.43 12.86
C PHE A 80 -0.59 -12.67 13.07
N LEU A 81 -1.59 -12.89 12.20
CA LEU A 81 -2.48 -14.06 12.26
C LEU A 81 -1.71 -15.38 12.07
N ILE A 82 -0.75 -15.41 11.15
CA ILE A 82 0.11 -16.59 10.92
C ILE A 82 0.95 -16.89 12.18
N CYS A 83 1.48 -15.88 12.86
CA CYS A 83 2.30 -16.06 14.06
C CYS A 83 1.48 -16.48 15.29
N GLU A 84 0.30 -15.90 15.51
CA GLU A 84 -0.49 -16.10 16.73
C GLU A 84 -1.47 -17.28 16.66
N TRP A 85 -2.07 -17.58 15.49
CA TRP A 85 -3.22 -18.49 15.44
C TRP A 85 -2.85 -19.97 15.57
N ARG A 86 -1.69 -20.41 15.05
CA ARG A 86 -1.18 -21.81 15.15
C ARG A 86 0.36 -21.87 15.11
N PRO A 87 1.08 -21.44 16.16
CA PRO A 87 2.55 -21.52 16.19
C PRO A 87 3.06 -22.96 16.01
N ALA A 88 2.31 -23.97 16.46
CA ALA A 88 2.71 -25.37 16.41
C ALA A 88 2.67 -26.05 15.02
N LEU A 89 2.04 -25.43 14.01
CA LEU A 89 1.95 -25.98 12.64
C LEU A 89 2.94 -25.33 11.68
N ASN A 90 3.70 -24.33 12.13
CA ASN A 90 4.52 -23.50 11.28
C ASN A 90 6.00 -23.65 11.67
N GLU A 91 6.67 -24.67 11.12
CA GLU A 91 8.10 -24.92 11.40
C GLU A 91 8.97 -23.69 11.10
N SER A 92 8.59 -22.87 10.11
CA SER A 92 9.23 -21.59 9.78
C SER A 92 9.12 -20.54 10.90
N SER A 93 8.02 -20.49 11.66
CA SER A 93 7.88 -19.61 12.83
C SER A 93 8.46 -20.23 14.12
N CYS A 94 8.58 -21.55 14.20
CA CYS A 94 9.29 -22.23 15.28
C CYS A 94 10.82 -22.03 15.19
N ALA A 95 11.35 -21.81 13.97
CA ALA A 95 12.76 -21.50 13.74
C ALA A 95 13.08 -20.00 13.79
N ALA A 96 12.12 -19.14 13.44
CA ALA A 96 12.32 -17.69 13.49
C ALA A 96 12.33 -17.19 14.93
N SER A 97 13.44 -16.61 15.38
CA SER A 97 13.47 -16.05 16.74
C SER A 97 12.57 -14.82 16.82
N ALA A 98 12.00 -14.51 18.00
CA ALA A 98 11.15 -13.32 18.19
C ALA A 98 11.82 -12.00 17.72
N GLU A 99 13.15 -11.96 17.70
CA GLU A 99 13.94 -10.85 17.19
C GLU A 99 13.89 -10.74 15.65
N GLU A 100 13.84 -11.86 14.93
CA GLU A 100 13.71 -11.88 13.47
C GLU A 100 12.32 -11.43 13.02
N SER A 101 11.27 -11.89 13.71
CA SER A 101 9.90 -11.41 13.48
C SER A 101 9.77 -9.91 13.72
N ARG A 102 10.40 -9.39 14.78
CA ARG A 102 10.41 -7.96 15.06
C ARG A 102 11.16 -7.16 13.99
N ARG A 103 12.27 -7.68 13.48
CA ARG A 103 13.04 -7.05 12.38
C ARG A 103 12.26 -7.02 11.07
N ALA A 104 11.43 -8.04 10.80
CA ALA A 104 10.56 -8.06 9.61
C ALA A 104 9.37 -7.09 9.74
N LEU A 105 8.80 -6.94 10.94
CA LEU A 105 7.66 -6.04 11.19
C LEU A 105 8.04 -4.55 11.23
N LEU A 106 9.25 -4.22 11.67
CA LEU A 106 9.70 -2.83 11.82
C LEU A 106 9.66 -2.00 10.52
N PRO A 107 10.18 -2.46 9.37
CA PRO A 107 10.06 -1.72 8.12
C PRO A 107 8.61 -1.60 7.65
N LEU A 108 7.78 -2.63 7.85
CA LEU A 108 6.37 -2.60 7.48
C LEU A 108 5.60 -1.54 8.30
N PHE A 109 5.90 -1.43 9.58
CA PHE A 109 5.33 -0.38 10.42
C PHE A 109 5.81 1.02 10.00
N ALA A 110 7.09 1.16 9.66
CA ALA A 110 7.62 2.42 9.15
C ALA A 110 6.93 2.84 7.84
N ASP A 111 6.69 1.90 6.94
CA ASP A 111 5.96 2.09 5.68
C ASP A 111 4.53 2.59 5.94
N ILE A 112 3.77 1.91 6.81
CA ILE A 112 2.42 2.32 7.22
C ILE A 112 2.42 3.77 7.74
N VAL A 113 3.37 4.13 8.58
CA VAL A 113 3.46 5.49 9.17
C VAL A 113 3.76 6.53 8.10
N VAL A 114 4.68 6.25 7.18
CA VAL A 114 5.03 7.17 6.10
C VAL A 114 3.86 7.35 5.15
N GLU A 115 3.21 6.27 4.72
CA GLU A 115 2.05 6.32 3.83
C GLU A 115 0.86 7.05 4.47
N LEU A 116 0.61 6.85 5.76
CA LEU A 116 -0.39 7.62 6.50
C LEU A 116 -0.06 9.11 6.52
N LEU A 117 1.22 9.49 6.66
CA LEU A 117 1.65 10.88 6.63
C LEU A 117 1.45 11.49 5.24
N ILE A 118 1.83 10.77 4.18
CA ILE A 118 1.67 11.22 2.78
C ILE A 118 0.17 11.40 2.49
N CYS A 119 -0.65 10.39 2.78
CA CYS A 119 -2.09 10.44 2.61
C CYS A 119 -2.73 11.61 3.37
N TRP A 120 -2.29 11.87 4.61
CA TRP A 120 -2.74 13.00 5.40
C TRP A 120 -2.38 14.35 4.74
N VAL A 121 -1.14 14.51 4.29
CA VAL A 121 -0.67 15.72 3.57
C VAL A 121 -1.45 15.90 2.26
N THR A 122 -1.62 14.85 1.46
CA THR A 122 -2.40 14.87 0.22
C THR A 122 -3.85 15.31 0.50
N CYS A 123 -4.49 14.75 1.52
CA CYS A 123 -5.83 15.16 1.94
C CYS A 123 -5.88 16.64 2.37
N MET A 124 -4.90 17.12 3.13
CA MET A 124 -4.84 18.54 3.53
C MET A 124 -4.67 19.47 2.32
N LEU A 125 -3.83 19.11 1.35
CA LEU A 125 -3.60 19.90 0.13
C LEU A 125 -4.84 19.94 -0.76
N LEU A 126 -5.50 18.80 -0.94
CA LEU A 126 -6.77 18.71 -1.66
C LEU A 126 -7.87 19.52 -0.99
N HIS A 127 -7.95 19.47 0.35
CA HIS A 127 -8.93 20.24 1.11
C HIS A 127 -8.69 21.74 0.96
N ARG A 128 -7.43 22.20 1.03
CA ARG A 128 -7.06 23.59 0.73
C ARG A 128 -7.38 24.00 -0.71
N GLY A 129 -7.37 23.06 -1.65
CA GLY A 129 -7.79 23.27 -3.04
C GLY A 129 -9.29 23.50 -3.24
N GLY A 130 -10.11 23.29 -2.19
CA GLY A 130 -11.57 23.38 -2.22
C GLY A 130 -12.27 22.04 -2.44
N PHE A 131 -11.53 20.92 -2.41
CA PHE A 131 -12.11 19.59 -2.56
C PHE A 131 -12.50 18.99 -1.21
N ALA A 132 -13.40 18.01 -1.23
CA ALA A 132 -13.81 17.24 -0.06
C ALA A 132 -13.25 15.80 -0.12
N PRO A 133 -11.94 15.60 0.15
CA PRO A 133 -11.28 14.31 -0.07
C PRO A 133 -11.89 13.19 0.79
N ILE A 134 -12.30 13.49 2.03
CA ILE A 134 -12.93 12.50 2.91
C ILE A 134 -14.29 12.05 2.36
N ALA A 135 -15.06 12.96 1.74
CA ALA A 135 -16.34 12.61 1.14
C ALA A 135 -16.16 11.73 -0.11
N ALA A 136 -15.16 12.06 -0.94
CA ALA A 136 -14.78 11.25 -2.09
C ALA A 136 -14.29 9.85 -1.66
N LEU A 137 -13.42 9.79 -0.65
CA LEU A 137 -12.95 8.53 -0.06
C LEU A 137 -14.12 7.70 0.46
N ARG A 138 -15.06 8.30 1.20
CA ARG A 138 -16.23 7.58 1.72
C ARG A 138 -17.09 7.01 0.60
N GLY A 139 -17.34 7.77 -0.47
CA GLY A 139 -18.09 7.29 -1.63
C GLY A 139 -17.38 6.15 -2.36
N LEU A 140 -16.07 6.27 -2.50
CA LEU A 140 -15.22 5.28 -3.14
C LEU A 140 -15.13 3.98 -2.32
N VAL A 141 -14.94 4.09 -1.00
CA VAL A 141 -14.98 2.95 -0.08
C VAL A 141 -16.35 2.27 -0.11
N ALA A 142 -17.45 3.03 -0.09
CA ALA A 142 -18.79 2.42 -0.12
C ALA A 142 -19.07 1.64 -1.41
N THR A 143 -18.46 2.04 -2.54
CA THR A 143 -18.74 1.44 -3.85
C THR A 143 -17.72 0.38 -4.27
N GLN A 144 -16.43 0.62 -4.05
CA GLN A 144 -15.34 -0.19 -4.58
C GLN A 144 -14.67 -1.11 -3.55
N LEU A 145 -14.90 -0.89 -2.24
CA LEU A 145 -14.29 -1.72 -1.20
C LEU A 145 -14.59 -3.22 -1.36
N PRO A 146 -15.81 -3.66 -1.70
CA PRO A 146 -16.06 -5.09 -1.89
C PRO A 146 -15.22 -5.70 -3.02
N HIS A 147 -15.03 -4.96 -4.11
CA HIS A 147 -14.25 -5.41 -5.26
C HIS A 147 -12.76 -5.45 -4.91
N PHE A 148 -12.26 -4.41 -4.24
CA PHE A 148 -10.90 -4.36 -3.74
C PHE A 148 -10.60 -5.51 -2.76
N MET A 149 -11.48 -5.76 -1.79
CA MET A 149 -11.31 -6.85 -0.82
C MET A 149 -11.36 -8.22 -1.51
N SER A 150 -12.18 -8.39 -2.54
CA SER A 150 -12.24 -9.65 -3.31
C SER A 150 -10.94 -9.89 -4.08
N MET A 151 -10.43 -8.87 -4.79
CA MET A 151 -9.17 -8.97 -5.52
C MET A 151 -7.98 -9.18 -4.58
N SER A 152 -7.92 -8.42 -3.48
CA SER A 152 -6.91 -8.58 -2.44
C SER A 152 -6.95 -9.99 -1.86
N LEU A 153 -8.11 -10.51 -1.49
CA LEU A 153 -8.24 -11.87 -0.97
C LEU A 153 -7.75 -12.93 -1.98
N CYS A 154 -8.08 -12.77 -3.27
CA CYS A 154 -7.59 -13.66 -4.32
C CYS A 154 -6.06 -13.61 -4.46
N ALA A 155 -5.47 -12.42 -4.42
CA ALA A 155 -4.02 -12.23 -4.50
C ALA A 155 -3.31 -12.86 -3.30
N HIS A 156 -3.82 -12.63 -2.09
CA HIS A 156 -3.26 -13.21 -0.86
C HIS A 156 -3.44 -14.74 -0.83
N ALA A 157 -4.59 -15.27 -1.24
CA ALA A 157 -4.79 -16.71 -1.35
C ALA A 157 -3.82 -17.36 -2.34
N TYR A 158 -3.57 -16.71 -3.49
CA TYR A 158 -2.57 -17.15 -4.46
C TYR A 158 -1.16 -17.13 -3.86
N PHE A 159 -0.80 -16.06 -3.15
CA PHE A 159 0.49 -15.93 -2.49
C PHE A 159 0.70 -16.99 -1.41
N LEU A 160 -0.30 -17.23 -0.55
CA LEU A 160 -0.25 -18.29 0.46
C LEU A 160 -0.13 -19.67 -0.17
N ALA A 161 -0.82 -19.94 -1.28
CA ALA A 161 -0.68 -21.19 -2.03
C ALA A 161 0.73 -21.38 -2.60
N MET A 162 1.33 -20.31 -3.12
CA MET A 162 2.73 -20.32 -3.57
C MET A 162 3.70 -20.57 -2.42
N MET A 163 3.55 -19.87 -1.29
CA MET A 163 4.36 -20.07 -0.09
C MET A 163 4.25 -21.50 0.44
N HIS A 164 3.05 -22.08 0.47
CA HIS A 164 2.84 -23.47 0.88
C HIS A 164 3.50 -24.46 -0.08
N SER A 165 3.44 -24.20 -1.39
CA SER A 165 4.06 -25.05 -2.41
C SER A 165 5.60 -25.00 -2.34
N HIS A 166 6.17 -23.86 -1.97
CA HIS A 166 7.62 -23.67 -1.84
C HIS A 166 8.18 -24.01 -0.45
N ALA A 167 7.35 -24.06 0.61
CA ALA A 167 7.77 -24.44 1.96
C ALA A 167 8.26 -25.90 2.07
N GLY A 168 7.98 -26.74 1.06
CA GLY A 168 8.55 -28.10 0.95
C GLY A 168 9.82 -28.19 0.09
N MET A 169 10.26 -27.09 -0.53
CA MET A 169 11.52 -27.03 -1.28
C MET A 169 12.59 -26.45 -0.37
N ASP A 170 13.47 -27.31 0.14
CA ASP A 170 14.70 -26.88 0.79
C ASP A 170 15.54 -26.09 -0.23
N MET A 171 15.48 -24.76 -0.15
CA MET A 171 16.25 -23.84 -1.00
C MET A 171 17.69 -23.67 -0.48
N SER A 172 18.12 -24.44 0.52
CA SER A 172 19.53 -24.54 0.87
C SER A 172 20.27 -25.35 -0.19
N PHE A 173 20.61 -24.67 -1.29
CA PHE A 173 21.72 -25.13 -2.13
C PHE A 173 23.01 -24.97 -1.33
N ARG A 174 23.34 -25.99 -0.54
CA ARG A 174 24.69 -26.24 -0.05
C ARG A 174 25.55 -26.87 -1.15
#